data_AF-A0A0V0H1G4-F1
#
_entry.id   AF-A0A0V0H1G4-F1
#
_cell.length_a   1.000
_cell.length_b   1.000
_cell.length_c   1.000
_cell.angle_alpha   90.00
_cell.angle_beta   90.00
_cell.angle_gamma   90.00
#
_symmetry.space_group_name_H-M   'P 1'
#
loop_
_entity.id
_entity.type
_entity.pdbx_description
1 polymer ?
#
loop_
_entity_poly.entity_id
_entity_poly.type
_entity_poly.pdbx_seq_one_letter_code
_entity_poly.pdbx_strand_id
1 'polypeptide(L)'
;MDVGCELHGYVSDLTRTWPPFGKFSPVHEELYDLILETNKECVELCRPGASIREIHRYSEEKLRRGFKEIGILKNDRRYALLNPTNIGHYLGMDVHDSSSIGYDRPLKPGVVSFLPY
;
A
#
# COMPACT_ATOMS: atom_id res chain seq x y z
N MET A 1 10.44 -1.10 -8.53
CA MET A 1 9.90 -0.83 -9.88
C MET A 1 8.40 -0.73 -9.75
N ASP A 2 7.82 0.28 -10.35
CA ASP A 2 6.39 0.60 -10.35
C ASP A 2 5.98 0.73 -11.82
N VAL A 3 5.12 -0.19 -12.27
CA VAL A 3 4.81 -0.38 -13.69
C VAL A 3 3.37 -0.85 -13.90
N GLY A 4 2.83 -0.47 -15.06
CA GLY A 4 1.49 -0.85 -15.49
C GLY A 4 1.43 -1.02 -17.01
N CYS A 5 0.34 -1.58 -17.49
CA CYS A 5 0.01 -1.64 -18.91
C CYS A 5 -1.49 -1.35 -19.11
N GLU A 6 -1.86 -0.98 -20.33
CA GLU A 6 -3.25 -0.80 -20.73
C GLU A 6 -3.66 -1.96 -21.66
N LEU A 7 -4.83 -2.54 -21.42
CA LEU A 7 -5.45 -3.54 -22.28
C LEU A 7 -6.95 -3.24 -22.42
N HIS A 8 -7.40 -3.03 -23.65
CA HIS A 8 -8.81 -2.73 -23.98
C HIS A 8 -9.38 -1.54 -23.17
N GLY A 9 -8.56 -0.51 -22.94
CA GLY A 9 -8.95 0.70 -22.21
C GLY A 9 -9.00 0.55 -20.68
N TYR A 10 -8.54 -0.56 -20.12
CA TYR A 10 -8.32 -0.75 -18.68
C TYR A 10 -6.84 -0.86 -18.36
N VAL A 11 -6.43 -0.39 -17.18
CA VAL A 11 -5.03 -0.37 -16.77
C VAL A 11 -4.74 -1.35 -15.63
N SER A 12 -3.49 -1.85 -15.60
CA SER A 12 -2.90 -2.52 -14.45
C SER A 12 -1.93 -1.60 -13.71
N ASP A 13 -1.76 -1.79 -12.41
CA ASP A 13 -0.80 -1.05 -11.59
C ASP A 13 -0.10 -2.00 -10.61
N LEU A 14 1.23 -2.07 -10.66
CA LEU A 14 2.02 -3.05 -9.92
C LEU A 14 3.37 -2.49 -9.48
N THR A 15 3.61 -2.57 -8.17
CA THR A 15 4.91 -2.23 -7.58
C THR A 15 5.59 -3.45 -6.99
N ARG A 16 6.88 -3.61 -7.29
CA ARG A 16 7.76 -4.64 -6.72
C ARG A 16 9.12 -4.07 -6.37
N THR A 17 9.66 -4.50 -5.23
CA THR A 17 11.00 -4.17 -4.76
C THR A 17 11.80 -5.45 -4.58
N TRP A 18 13.02 -5.49 -5.10
CA TRP A 18 13.91 -6.65 -5.03
C TRP A 18 15.37 -6.19 -4.97
N PRO A 19 16.30 -7.03 -4.48
CA PRO A 19 17.71 -6.69 -4.43
C PRO A 19 18.32 -6.81 -5.83
N PRO A 20 19.09 -5.81 -6.32
CA PRO A 20 19.62 -5.82 -7.68
C PRO A 20 20.58 -6.99 -7.96
N PHE A 21 21.20 -7.55 -6.91
CA PHE A 21 22.13 -8.68 -6.99
C PHE A 21 21.56 -9.97 -6.39
N GLY A 22 20.24 -10.06 -6.22
CA GLY A 22 19.53 -11.29 -5.84
C GLY A 22 19.50 -11.64 -4.35
N LYS A 23 20.17 -10.88 -3.47
CA LYS A 23 20.07 -11.05 -2.01
C LYS A 23 19.89 -9.73 -1.28
N PHE A 24 18.94 -9.69 -0.35
CA PHE A 24 18.81 -8.57 0.58
C PHE A 24 19.95 -8.62 1.61
N SER A 25 20.31 -7.45 2.14
CA SER A 25 21.05 -7.40 3.40
C SER A 25 20.07 -7.65 4.55
N PRO A 26 20.54 -8.06 5.75
CA PRO A 26 19.64 -8.29 6.88
C PRO A 26 18.70 -7.11 7.19
N VAL A 27 19.22 -5.88 7.10
CA VAL A 27 18.42 -4.65 7.35
C VAL A 27 17.38 -4.39 6.26
N HIS A 28 17.71 -4.67 5.00
CA HIS A 28 16.73 -4.53 3.91
C HIS A 28 15.66 -5.62 3.95
N GLU A 29 16.04 -6.84 4.33
CA GLU A 29 15.12 -7.98 4.48
C GLU A 29 14.12 -7.72 5.61
N GLU A 30 14.58 -7.26 6.77
CA GLU A 30 13.72 -6.90 7.90
C GLU A 30 12.70 -5.80 7.53
N LEU A 31 13.13 -4.75 6.82
CA LEU A 31 12.24 -3.71 6.32
C LEU A 31 11.26 -4.24 5.26
N TYR A 32 11.75 -5.08 4.34
CA TYR A 32 10.92 -5.67 3.29
C TYR A 32 9.83 -6.56 3.87
N ASP A 33 10.16 -7.41 4.84
CA ASP A 33 9.22 -8.31 5.50
C ASP A 33 8.14 -7.56 6.26
N LEU A 34 8.49 -6.48 6.99
CA LEU A 34 7.50 -5.62 7.66
C LEU A 34 6.50 -5.03 6.65
N ILE A 35 6.99 -4.53 5.52
CA ILE A 35 6.17 -3.92 4.48
C ILE A 35 5.29 -4.98 3.80
N LEU A 36 5.86 -6.14 3.47
CA LEU A 36 5.15 -7.26 2.85
C LEU A 36 4.05 -7.82 3.75
N GLU A 37 4.34 -8.01 5.04
CA GLU A 37 3.35 -8.46 6.03
C GLU A 37 2.21 -7.44 6.16
N THR A 38 2.55 -6.14 6.21
CA THR A 38 1.55 -5.07 6.24
C THR A 38 0.65 -5.10 5.00
N ASN A 39 1.22 -5.31 3.81
CA ASN A 39 0.42 -5.42 2.58
C ASN A 39 -0.53 -6.61 2.60
N LYS A 40 -0.04 -7.80 2.96
CA LYS A 40 -0.86 -9.02 3.01
C LYS A 40 -2.09 -8.83 3.90
N GLU A 41 -1.90 -8.24 5.08
CA GLU A 41 -3.02 -7.95 5.98
C GLU A 41 -3.95 -6.85 5.44
N CYS A 42 -3.43 -5.82 4.79
CA CYS A 42 -4.27 -4.82 4.13
C CYS A 42 -5.14 -5.44 3.02
N VAL A 43 -4.59 -6.40 2.26
CA VAL A 43 -5.34 -7.16 1.25
C VAL A 43 -6.45 -8.00 1.90
N GLU A 44 -6.20 -8.63 3.05
CA GLU A 44 -7.25 -9.34 3.80
C GLU A 44 -8.37 -8.42 4.30
N LEU A 45 -8.06 -7.15 4.58
CA LEU A 45 -9.03 -6.13 4.95
C LEU A 45 -9.84 -5.58 3.76
N CYS A 46 -9.41 -5.82 2.52
CA CYS A 46 -10.15 -5.44 1.30
C CYS A 46 -11.39 -6.30 1.09
N ARG A 47 -12.48 -5.96 1.80
CA ARG A 47 -13.76 -6.67 1.71
C ARG A 47 -14.94 -5.68 1.69
N PRO A 48 -16.12 -6.11 1.19
CA PRO A 48 -17.32 -5.29 1.24
C PRO A 48 -17.59 -4.75 2.65
N GLY A 49 -17.89 -3.45 2.74
CA GLY A 49 -18.11 -2.77 4.01
C GLY A 49 -16.89 -2.05 4.59
N ALA A 50 -15.66 -2.47 4.28
CA ALA A 50 -14.45 -1.72 4.63
C ALA A 50 -14.23 -0.53 3.68
N SER A 51 -13.40 0.43 4.04
CA SER A 51 -13.04 1.59 3.21
C SER A 51 -11.52 1.69 3.01
N ILE A 52 -11.09 2.35 1.92
CA ILE A 52 -9.65 2.61 1.66
C ILE A 52 -9.03 3.40 2.82
N ARG A 53 -9.78 4.33 3.44
CA ARG A 53 -9.32 5.09 4.61
C ARG A 53 -9.03 4.19 5.81
N GLU A 54 -9.91 3.24 6.12
CA GLU A 54 -9.72 2.32 7.24
C GLU A 54 -8.49 1.45 7.04
N ILE A 55 -8.31 0.93 5.82
CA ILE A 55 -7.14 0.14 5.43
C ILE A 55 -5.86 0.99 5.51
N HIS A 56 -5.93 2.26 5.10
CA HIS A 56 -4.79 3.18 5.21
C HIS A 56 -4.37 3.38 6.66
N ARG A 57 -5.33 3.62 7.55
CA ARG A 57 -5.07 3.81 8.97
C ARG A 57 -4.44 2.56 9.60
N TYR A 58 -4.92 1.38 9.22
CA TYR A 58 -4.33 0.11 9.65
C TYR A 58 -2.88 -0.02 9.21
N SER A 59 -2.60 0.25 7.93
CA SER A 59 -1.24 0.26 7.39
C SER A 59 -0.33 1.24 8.13
N GLU A 60 -0.79 2.47 8.37
CA GLU A 60 -0.02 3.46 9.10
C GLU A 60 0.31 3.01 10.52
N GLU A 61 -0.65 2.45 11.24
CA GLU A 61 -0.44 1.96 12.60
C GLU A 61 0.61 0.85 12.64
N LYS A 62 0.48 -0.14 11.76
CA LYS A 62 1.40 -1.27 11.69
C LYS A 62 2.82 -0.84 11.28
N LEU A 63 2.94 0.01 10.25
CA LEU A 63 4.25 0.52 9.81
C LEU A 63 4.90 1.42 10.85
N ARG A 64 4.15 2.29 11.55
CA ARG A 64 4.69 3.11 12.64
C ARG A 64 5.26 2.25 13.77
N ARG A 65 4.55 1.18 14.15
CA ARG A 65 5.03 0.23 15.16
C ARG A 65 6.29 -0.49 14.68
N GLY A 66 6.25 -1.09 13.49
CA GLY A 66 7.40 -1.82 12.96
C GLY A 66 8.63 -0.93 12.73
N PHE A 67 8.47 0.29 12.22
CA PHE A 67 9.60 1.22 12.08
C PHE A 67 10.21 1.63 13.43
N LYS A 68 9.44 1.66 14.52
CA LYS A 68 10.00 1.87 15.87
C LYS A 68 10.80 0.66 16.34
N GLU A 69 10.28 -0.55 16.10
CA GLU A 69 10.92 -1.82 16.48
C GLU A 69 12.26 -2.01 15.75
N ILE A 70 12.31 -1.72 14.44
CA ILE A 70 13.53 -1.77 13.61
C ILE A 70 14.48 -0.58 13.90
N GLY A 71 14.02 0.43 14.66
CA GLY A 71 14.83 1.60 15.04
C GLY A 71 14.93 2.72 14.00
N ILE A 72 14.15 2.65 12.92
CA ILE A 72 14.06 3.68 11.87
C ILE A 72 13.32 4.93 12.40
N LEU A 73 12.23 4.73 13.14
CA LEU A 73 11.35 5.79 13.62
C LEU A 73 11.53 6.01 15.14
N LYS A 74 12.12 7.14 15.52
CA LYS A 74 12.29 7.52 16.95
C LYS A 74 11.08 8.24 17.54
N ASN A 75 10.29 8.91 16.70
CA ASN A 75 9.06 9.60 17.10
C ASN A 75 8.10 9.68 15.91
N ASP A 76 6.80 9.74 16.17
CA ASP A 76 5.76 9.66 15.13
C ASP A 76 5.70 10.86 14.19
N ARG A 77 6.32 11.99 14.55
CA ARG A 77 6.30 13.21 13.72
C ARG A 77 7.04 13.04 12.40
N ARG A 78 7.93 12.04 12.30
CA ARG A 78 8.71 11.76 11.09
C ARG A 78 8.08 10.73 10.17
N TYR A 79 7.02 10.04 10.57
CA TYR A 79 6.44 8.98 9.75
C TYR A 79 5.97 9.49 8.39
N ALA A 80 5.32 10.66 8.35
CA ALA A 80 4.85 11.26 7.10
C ALA A 80 5.98 11.60 6.11
N LEU A 81 7.24 11.66 6.56
CA LEU A 81 8.41 11.79 5.68
C LEU A 81 8.87 10.44 5.11
N LEU A 82 8.59 9.34 5.82
CA LEU A 82 8.97 7.98 5.42
C LEU A 82 7.89 7.34 4.52
N ASN A 83 6.62 7.64 4.78
CA ASN A 83 5.49 7.16 3.98
C ASN A 83 4.52 8.32 3.71
N PRO A 84 4.78 9.15 2.68
CA PRO A 84 4.00 10.36 2.40
C PRO A 84 2.73 10.09 1.56
N THR A 85 2.50 8.87 1.11
CA THR A 85 1.44 8.51 0.17
C THR A 85 0.25 7.82 0.85
N ASN A 86 -0.91 7.79 0.18
CA ASN A 86 -2.01 6.92 0.60
C ASN A 86 -1.68 5.45 0.34
N ILE A 87 -2.42 4.57 1.03
CA ILE A 87 -2.31 3.11 0.88
C ILE A 87 -2.85 2.58 -0.45
N GLY A 88 -3.47 3.42 -1.28
CA GLY A 88 -4.19 2.95 -2.45
C GLY A 88 -5.13 3.98 -3.04
N HIS A 89 -5.72 3.59 -4.17
CA HIS A 89 -6.70 4.35 -4.94
C HIS A 89 -7.60 3.38 -5.71
N TYR A 90 -8.69 3.90 -6.29
CA TYR A 90 -9.49 3.14 -7.24
C TYR A 90 -8.71 2.95 -8.54
N LEU A 91 -8.92 1.81 -9.19
CA LEU A 91 -8.21 1.42 -10.42
C LEU A 91 -9.23 0.92 -11.44
N GLY A 92 -9.09 1.31 -12.71
CA GLY A 92 -10.02 0.90 -13.75
C GLY A 92 -9.56 1.33 -15.13
N MET A 93 -10.28 2.26 -15.75
CA MET A 93 -9.90 2.79 -17.08
C MET A 93 -8.74 3.79 -16.99
N ASP A 94 -8.62 4.47 -15.85
CA ASP A 94 -7.50 5.31 -15.47
C ASP A 94 -6.73 4.69 -14.30
N VAL A 95 -5.44 5.05 -14.15
CA VAL A 95 -4.60 4.60 -13.02
C VAL A 95 -5.20 5.08 -11.69
N HIS A 96 -5.49 6.38 -11.61
CA HIS A 96 -6.23 6.97 -10.49
C HIS A 96 -7.70 7.18 -10.90
N ASP A 97 -8.43 6.08 -11.03
CA ASP A 97 -9.84 6.10 -11.47
C ASP A 97 -10.74 6.79 -10.43
N SER A 98 -11.87 7.33 -10.88
CA SER A 98 -13.00 7.74 -10.03
C SER A 98 -12.59 8.67 -8.88
N SER A 99 -11.67 9.60 -9.15
CA SER A 99 -11.07 10.52 -8.17
C SER A 99 -12.06 11.43 -7.43
N SER A 100 -13.29 11.56 -7.93
CA SER A 100 -14.39 12.26 -7.26
C SER A 100 -15.04 11.46 -6.13
N ILE A 101 -14.76 10.16 -6.03
CA ILE A 101 -15.26 9.29 -4.97
C ILE A 101 -14.29 9.34 -3.78
N GLY A 102 -14.80 9.70 -2.60
CA GLY A 102 -14.00 9.71 -1.37
C GLY A 102 -13.54 8.31 -0.94
N TYR A 103 -12.39 8.25 -0.27
CA TYR A 103 -11.79 7.01 0.26
C TYR A 103 -12.46 6.48 1.53
N ASP A 104 -13.38 7.25 2.11
CA ASP A 104 -14.18 6.88 3.27
C ASP A 104 -15.46 6.10 2.88
N ARG A 105 -15.73 5.93 1.57
CA ARG A 105 -16.87 5.12 1.13
C ARG A 105 -16.62 3.63 1.38
N PRO A 106 -17.61 2.90 1.92
CA PRO A 106 -17.55 1.45 1.99
C PRO A 106 -17.42 0.82 0.61
N LEU A 107 -16.44 -0.06 0.47
CA LEU A 107 -16.24 -0.92 -0.69
C LEU A 107 -17.48 -1.80 -0.89
N LYS A 108 -17.81 -2.01 -2.17
CA LYS A 108 -18.89 -2.88 -2.61
C LYS A 108 -18.33 -3.94 -3.54
N PRO A 109 -18.99 -5.11 -3.69
CA PRO A 109 -18.60 -6.08 -4.71
C PRO A 109 -18.48 -5.41 -6.09
N GLY A 110 -17.38 -5.69 -6.80
CA GLY A 110 -17.08 -5.10 -8.11
C GLY A 110 -16.24 -3.81 -8.09
N VAL A 111 -15.99 -3.20 -6.93
CA VAL A 111 -15.00 -2.12 -6.81
C VAL A 111 -13.60 -2.71 -6.97
N VAL A 112 -12.78 -2.08 -7.81
CA VAL A 112 -11.38 -2.43 -8.00
C VAL A 112 -10.52 -1.30 -7.41
N SER A 113 -9.55 -1.68 -6.59
CA SER A 113 -8.63 -0.76 -5.94
C SER A 113 -7.21 -1.33 -5.93
N PHE A 114 -6.23 -0.46 -6.08
CA PHE A 114 -4.82 -0.78 -5.93
C PHE A 114 -4.38 -0.57 -4.48
N LEU A 115 -3.51 -1.45 -3.98
CA LEU A 115 -2.75 -1.26 -2.73
C LEU A 115 -1.24 -1.46 -3.03
N PRO A 116 -0.40 -0.42 -2.94
CA PRO A 116 1.03 -0.55 -3.13
C PRO A 116 1.66 -1.02 -1.82
N TYR A 117 1.94 -2.32 -1.66
CA TYR A 117 3.27 -2.80 -1.23
C TYR A 117 3.51 -4.25 -1.69
#